data_AF-A0A9N8EIZ9-F1
#
_entry.id   AF-A0A9N8EIZ9-F1
#
_cell.length_a   1.000
_cell.length_b   1.000
_cell.length_c   1.000
_cell.angle_alpha   90.00
_cell.angle_beta   90.00
_cell.angle_gamma   90.00
#
_symmetry.space_group_name_H-M   'P 1'
#
loop_
_entity.id
_entity.type
_entity.pdbx_description
1 polymer ?
#
loop_
_entity_poly.entity_id
_entity_poly.type
_entity_poly.pdbx_seq_one_letter_code
_entity_poly.pdbx_strand_id
1 'polypeptide(L)'
;MVACAGATVENLYDQIDYLNAKYPRERATHWRGSTFLLTLGINGASFNCVQHWLTTLNPLQDCSTNSDNLLGNLDQVQEELTAALTYLVSEANEATIRVLADFFDNEYVGKLNAISQEVVQSIQENPPPFPRDEVDMEFIDVNDYLTMGSCSNAKDYLDLWGFQLGLPTVLSVGAYHPTPRGYDKYYEAVLDNLG
;
A
#
# COMPACT_ATOMS: atom_id res chain seq x y z
N MET A 1 -14.91 -5.90 -3.87
CA MET A 1 -13.53 -5.45 -4.16
C MET A 1 -13.62 -4.26 -5.11
N VAL A 2 -13.02 -3.13 -4.74
CA VAL A 2 -12.99 -1.88 -5.53
C VAL A 2 -11.57 -1.46 -5.94
N ALA A 3 -10.56 -2.27 -5.58
CA ALA A 3 -9.17 -2.04 -5.98
C ALA A 3 -9.03 -2.02 -7.51
N CYS A 4 -8.24 -1.07 -8.01
CA CYS A 4 -7.98 -0.92 -9.44
C CYS A 4 -6.48 -0.70 -9.72
N ALA A 5 -6.04 -1.15 -10.89
CA ALA A 5 -4.64 -0.99 -11.31
C ALA A 5 -4.30 0.49 -11.48
N GLY A 6 -3.16 0.91 -10.93
CA GLY A 6 -2.69 2.30 -10.99
C GLY A 6 -3.44 3.27 -10.07
N ALA A 7 -4.27 2.78 -9.14
CA ALA A 7 -4.96 3.62 -8.17
C ALA A 7 -3.97 4.42 -7.31
N THR A 8 -4.09 5.75 -7.30
CA THR A 8 -3.40 6.65 -6.37
C THR A 8 -4.23 6.84 -5.10
N VAL A 9 -3.69 7.59 -4.14
CA VAL A 9 -4.41 7.95 -2.92
C VAL A 9 -5.68 8.77 -3.22
N GLU A 10 -5.64 9.65 -4.22
CA GLU A 10 -6.81 10.41 -4.67
C GLU A 10 -7.97 9.53 -5.13
N ASN A 11 -7.67 8.35 -5.71
CA ASN A 11 -8.73 7.43 -6.13
C ASN A 11 -9.50 6.81 -4.95
N LEU A 12 -8.98 6.88 -3.72
CA LEU A 12 -9.68 6.35 -2.54
C LEU A 12 -11.00 7.09 -2.30
N TYR A 13 -11.05 8.41 -2.55
CA TYR A 13 -12.28 9.19 -2.41
C TYR A 13 -13.40 8.66 -3.31
N ASP A 14 -13.11 8.48 -4.60
CA ASP A 14 -14.07 7.94 -5.57
C ASP A 14 -14.49 6.50 -5.22
N GLN A 15 -13.57 5.69 -4.69
CA GLN A 15 -13.87 4.34 -4.25
C GLN A 15 -14.81 4.32 -3.04
N ILE A 16 -14.59 5.21 -2.06
CA ILE A 16 -15.47 5.37 -0.88
C ILE A 16 -16.84 5.88 -1.33
N ASP A 17 -16.90 6.90 -2.18
CA ASP A 17 -18.16 7.45 -2.70
C ASP A 17 -18.96 6.40 -3.48
N TYR A 18 -18.27 5.61 -4.30
CA TYR A 18 -18.89 4.48 -5.00
C TYR A 18 -19.48 3.45 -4.01
N LEU A 19 -18.71 3.07 -2.99
CA LEU A 19 -19.16 2.13 -1.96
C LEU A 19 -20.37 2.67 -1.20
N ASN A 20 -20.31 3.95 -0.80
CA ASN A 20 -21.37 4.67 -0.11
C ASN A 20 -22.67 4.75 -0.92
N ALA A 21 -22.56 4.98 -2.23
CA ALA A 21 -23.72 5.01 -3.13
C ALA A 21 -24.30 3.61 -3.36
N LYS A 22 -23.43 2.59 -3.44
CA LYS A 22 -23.81 1.20 -3.71
C LYS A 22 -24.41 0.48 -2.50
N TYR A 23 -23.94 0.81 -1.30
CA TYR A 23 -24.28 0.16 -0.03
C TYR A 23 -24.82 1.17 0.99
N PRO A 24 -25.97 1.80 0.72
CA PRO A 24 -26.48 2.90 1.55
C PRO A 24 -26.94 2.45 2.95
N ARG A 25 -27.24 1.16 3.15
CA ARG A 25 -27.63 0.64 4.48
C ARG A 25 -26.42 0.52 5.39
N GLU A 26 -25.33 -0.02 4.86
CA GLU A 26 -24.05 -0.15 5.52
C GLU A 26 -23.48 1.23 5.86
N ARG A 27 -23.53 2.16 4.89
CA ARG A 27 -23.19 3.58 5.13
C ARG A 27 -24.03 4.21 6.24
N ALA A 28 -25.34 3.96 6.28
CA ALA A 28 -26.21 4.51 7.32
C ALA A 28 -25.87 3.99 8.73
N THR A 29 -25.12 2.89 8.82
CA THR A 29 -24.56 2.35 10.06
C THR A 29 -23.07 2.64 10.20
N HIS A 30 -22.52 3.62 9.47
CA HIS A 30 -21.09 3.92 9.44
C HIS A 30 -20.21 2.68 9.24
N TRP A 31 -20.69 1.76 8.40
CA TRP A 31 -20.02 0.50 8.07
C TRP A 31 -19.80 -0.44 9.27
N ARG A 32 -20.64 -0.37 10.31
CA ARG A 32 -20.61 -1.28 11.47
C ARG A 32 -20.46 -2.74 11.07
N GLY A 33 -19.43 -3.39 11.63
CA GLY A 33 -19.15 -4.81 11.39
C GLY A 33 -18.57 -5.12 10.02
N SER A 34 -18.22 -4.09 9.23
CA SER A 34 -17.46 -4.24 7.99
C SER A 34 -15.97 -4.12 8.27
N THR A 35 -15.16 -4.68 7.37
CA THR A 35 -13.71 -4.51 7.37
C THR A 35 -13.26 -3.87 6.07
N PHE A 36 -12.47 -2.80 6.18
CA PHE A 36 -11.74 -2.20 5.06
C PHE A 36 -10.30 -2.70 5.08
N LEU A 37 -9.88 -3.32 3.97
CA LEU A 37 -8.50 -3.75 3.73
C LEU A 37 -7.92 -2.89 2.61
N LEU A 38 -6.82 -2.19 2.89
CA LEU A 38 -6.27 -1.16 2.02
C LEU A 38 -4.78 -1.38 1.76
N THR A 39 -4.36 -1.20 0.51
CA THR A 39 -2.96 -1.03 0.10
C THR A 39 -2.92 0.22 -0.77
N LEU A 40 -2.22 1.27 -0.35
CA LEU A 40 -2.28 2.61 -0.96
C LEU A 40 -0.91 3.28 -0.93
N GLY A 41 -0.71 4.29 -1.78
CA GLY A 41 0.46 5.19 -1.71
C GLY A 41 1.47 5.01 -2.84
N ILE A 42 1.82 3.78 -3.24
CA ILE A 42 2.94 3.57 -4.17
C ILE A 42 2.75 4.20 -5.55
N ASN A 43 1.52 4.22 -6.06
CA ASN A 43 1.22 4.85 -7.36
C ASN A 43 1.19 6.38 -7.28
N GLY A 44 1.04 6.97 -6.09
CA GLY A 44 1.19 8.41 -5.86
C GLY A 44 2.64 8.82 -5.57
N ALA A 45 3.48 7.86 -5.18
CA ALA A 45 4.89 8.08 -4.95
C ALA A 45 5.64 8.23 -6.28
N SER A 46 6.41 9.30 -6.39
CA SER A 46 7.24 9.63 -7.55
C SER A 46 8.70 9.40 -7.22
N PHE A 47 9.41 8.74 -8.12
CA PHE A 47 10.85 8.55 -8.03
C PHE A 47 11.60 9.79 -8.52
N ASN A 48 12.72 10.12 -7.87
CA ASN A 48 13.57 11.25 -8.26
C ASN A 48 14.04 11.17 -9.73
N CYS A 49 14.22 9.96 -10.28
CA CYS A 49 14.46 9.75 -11.70
C CYS A 49 13.74 8.51 -12.27
N VAL A 50 12.67 8.75 -13.03
CA VAL A 50 11.87 7.72 -13.70
C VAL A 50 12.64 6.95 -14.79
N GLN A 51 13.79 7.44 -15.24
CA GLN A 51 14.60 6.80 -16.28
C GLN A 51 15.62 5.81 -15.71
N HIS A 52 16.00 5.98 -14.43
CA HIS A 52 16.95 5.12 -13.74
C HIS A 52 16.31 3.93 -13.05
N TRP A 53 15.07 4.00 -12.57
CA TRP A 53 14.44 2.82 -11.96
C TRP A 53 14.28 1.65 -12.94
N LEU A 54 13.97 1.93 -14.23
CA LEU A 54 13.90 0.90 -15.29
C LEU A 54 15.27 0.38 -15.75
N THR A 55 16.36 1.11 -15.47
CA THR A 55 17.72 0.76 -15.93
C THR A 55 18.66 0.30 -14.82
N THR A 56 18.34 0.55 -13.54
CA THR A 56 19.08 0.08 -12.36
C THR A 56 18.74 -1.37 -11.99
N LEU A 57 18.01 -2.08 -12.85
CA LEU A 57 17.63 -3.49 -12.71
C LEU A 57 18.77 -4.42 -13.12
N ASN A 58 19.97 -4.04 -12.72
CA ASN A 58 21.08 -4.97 -12.64
C ASN A 58 20.81 -5.86 -11.42
N PRO A 59 20.45 -7.15 -11.59
CA PRO A 59 20.20 -8.07 -10.47
C PRO A 59 21.48 -8.39 -9.67
N LEU A 60 22.61 -7.76 -10.00
CA LEU A 60 23.88 -7.84 -9.27
C LEU A 60 24.20 -6.55 -8.52
N GLN A 61 23.38 -5.52 -8.64
CA GLN A 61 23.60 -4.23 -7.99
C GLN A 61 22.40 -3.89 -7.12
N ASP A 62 22.68 -3.60 -5.86
CA ASP A 62 21.65 -3.14 -4.94
C ASP A 62 21.06 -1.84 -5.47
N CYS A 63 19.79 -1.92 -5.84
CA CYS A 63 19.08 -0.79 -6.38
C CYS A 63 19.11 0.35 -5.35
N SER A 64 19.19 0.06 -4.02
CA SER A 64 19.17 0.94 -2.82
C SER A 64 20.26 2.00 -2.76
N THR A 65 21.35 1.75 -3.46
CA THR A 65 22.53 2.59 -3.41
C THR A 65 22.45 3.85 -4.28
N ASN A 66 21.42 3.97 -5.14
CA ASN A 66 21.24 5.12 -6.02
C ASN A 66 20.17 6.08 -5.49
N SER A 67 20.58 7.30 -5.12
CA SER A 67 19.68 8.36 -4.64
C SER A 67 18.56 8.72 -5.63
N ASP A 68 18.77 8.47 -6.92
CA ASP A 68 17.79 8.74 -7.98
C ASP A 68 16.61 7.77 -7.96
N ASN A 69 16.76 6.62 -7.31
CA ASN A 69 15.71 5.64 -7.08
C ASN A 69 14.91 5.95 -5.81
N LEU A 70 15.27 6.97 -5.03
CA LEU A 70 14.52 7.36 -3.83
C LEU A 70 13.22 8.08 -4.24
N LEU A 71 12.22 7.96 -3.36
CA LEU A 71 10.95 8.68 -3.49
C LEU A 71 11.15 10.17 -3.18
N GLY A 72 10.69 11.03 -4.08
CA GLY A 72 10.96 12.48 -4.08
C GLY A 72 9.84 13.35 -3.52
N ASN A 73 8.62 12.82 -3.42
CA ASN A 73 7.41 13.55 -2.99
C ASN A 73 6.75 12.93 -1.75
N LEU A 74 7.55 12.38 -0.84
CA LEU A 74 7.04 11.68 0.34
C LEU A 74 6.16 12.55 1.24
N ASP A 75 6.49 13.83 1.41
CA ASP A 75 5.67 14.78 2.18
C ASP A 75 4.28 14.94 1.56
N GLN A 76 4.20 15.05 0.23
CA GLN A 76 2.92 15.11 -0.48
C GLN A 76 2.12 13.81 -0.29
N VAL A 77 2.77 12.65 -0.40
CA VAL A 77 2.11 11.35 -0.19
C VAL A 77 1.59 11.23 1.24
N GLN A 78 2.34 11.72 2.24
CA GLN A 78 1.90 11.74 3.64
C GLN A 78 0.66 12.62 3.83
N GLU A 79 0.64 13.83 3.25
CA GLU A 79 -0.52 14.73 3.29
C GLU A 79 -1.75 14.08 2.64
N GLU A 80 -1.59 13.48 1.46
CA GLU A 80 -2.64 12.79 0.73
C GLU A 80 -3.19 11.59 1.53
N LEU A 81 -2.31 10.74 2.08
CA LEU A 81 -2.70 9.60 2.91
C LEU A 81 -3.46 10.07 4.14
N THR A 82 -2.99 11.12 4.80
CA THR A 82 -3.66 11.69 5.98
C THR A 82 -5.06 12.15 5.63
N ALA A 83 -5.21 12.91 4.54
CA ALA A 83 -6.51 13.42 4.12
C ALA A 83 -7.47 12.28 3.71
N ALA A 84 -6.98 11.29 2.98
CA ALA A 84 -7.80 10.19 2.47
C ALA A 84 -8.23 9.22 3.58
N LEU A 85 -7.33 8.87 4.49
CA LEU A 85 -7.66 8.01 5.64
C LEU A 85 -8.55 8.73 6.65
N THR A 86 -8.35 10.04 6.88
CA THR A 86 -9.28 10.85 7.69
C THR A 86 -10.68 10.86 7.09
N TYR A 87 -10.78 10.99 5.76
CA TYR A 87 -12.07 10.92 5.07
C TYR A 87 -12.71 9.54 5.19
N LEU A 88 -11.96 8.45 5.02
CA LEU A 88 -12.47 7.10 5.25
C LEU A 88 -13.03 6.94 6.66
N VAL A 89 -12.28 7.37 7.68
CA VAL A 89 -12.73 7.32 9.07
C VAL A 89 -14.01 8.13 9.26
N SER A 90 -14.15 9.28 8.59
CA SER A 90 -15.39 10.07 8.68
C SER A 90 -16.63 9.36 8.16
N GLU A 91 -16.48 8.53 7.12
CA GLU A 91 -17.59 7.77 6.53
C GLU A 91 -17.80 6.41 7.20
N ALA A 92 -16.76 5.82 7.78
CA ALA A 92 -16.73 4.43 8.25
C ALA A 92 -16.16 4.25 9.67
N ASN A 93 -16.41 5.18 10.59
CA ASN A 93 -15.87 5.15 11.96
C ASN A 93 -16.37 3.97 12.84
N GLU A 94 -17.33 3.17 12.37
CA GLU A 94 -17.75 1.93 13.04
C GLU A 94 -17.22 0.66 12.36
N ALA A 95 -16.40 0.80 11.32
CA ALA A 95 -15.71 -0.32 10.67
C ALA A 95 -14.36 -0.63 11.33
N THR A 96 -13.85 -1.81 11.02
CA THR A 96 -12.46 -2.21 11.24
C THR A 96 -11.65 -1.81 10.00
N ILE A 97 -10.59 -1.02 10.16
CA ILE A 97 -9.75 -0.54 9.05
C ILE A 97 -8.35 -1.11 9.19
N ARG A 98 -7.82 -1.71 8.12
CA ARG A 98 -6.48 -2.28 8.05
C ARG A 98 -5.75 -1.73 6.84
N VAL A 99 -4.68 -0.99 7.10
CA VAL A 99 -3.77 -0.44 6.08
C VAL A 99 -2.57 -1.36 6.02
N LEU A 100 -2.43 -2.12 4.94
CA LEU A 100 -1.33 -3.03 4.77
C LEU A 100 -0.11 -2.30 4.21
N ALA A 101 1.05 -2.64 4.75
CA ALA A 101 2.34 -2.29 4.16
C ALA A 101 2.41 -2.75 2.69
N ASP A 102 3.03 -1.93 1.86
CA ASP A 102 3.35 -2.28 0.49
C ASP A 102 4.60 -3.20 0.47
N PHE A 103 4.67 -4.06 -0.53
CA PHE A 103 5.43 -5.32 -0.52
C PHE A 103 6.90 -5.15 -0.95
N PHE A 104 7.24 -3.95 -1.42
CA PHE A 104 8.55 -3.61 -1.91
C PHE A 104 9.51 -3.35 -0.75
N ASP A 105 10.82 -3.48 -1.00
CA ASP A 105 11.83 -3.61 0.05
C ASP A 105 11.83 -2.51 1.13
N ASN A 106 12.43 -2.88 2.27
CA ASN A 106 12.52 -2.07 3.48
C ASN A 106 13.30 -0.77 3.33
N GLU A 107 14.06 -0.56 2.24
CA GLU A 107 14.90 0.62 2.07
C GLU A 107 14.22 1.69 1.19
N TYR A 108 13.48 1.25 0.16
CA TYR A 108 12.72 2.13 -0.74
C TYR A 108 11.31 2.42 -0.27
N VAL A 109 10.55 1.35 -0.15
CA VAL A 109 9.14 1.41 0.18
C VAL A 109 8.94 1.28 1.68
N GLY A 110 9.98 0.85 2.42
CA GLY A 110 10.03 1.03 3.87
C GLY A 110 9.79 2.47 4.33
N LYS A 111 10.21 3.49 3.56
CA LYS A 111 9.87 4.89 3.88
C LYS A 111 8.38 5.20 3.68
N LEU A 112 7.78 4.68 2.61
CA LEU A 112 6.34 4.81 2.37
C LEU A 112 5.52 4.05 3.41
N ASN A 113 5.98 2.87 3.81
CA ASN A 113 5.40 2.04 4.87
C ASN A 113 5.50 2.75 6.21
N ALA A 114 6.65 3.35 6.54
CA ALA A 114 6.82 4.17 7.73
C ALA A 114 5.87 5.37 7.75
N ILE A 115 5.74 6.10 6.63
CA ILE A 115 4.77 7.19 6.50
C ILE A 115 3.34 6.70 6.69
N SER A 116 2.99 5.56 6.09
CA SER A 116 1.66 4.98 6.24
C SER A 116 1.37 4.61 7.70
N GLN A 117 2.35 4.04 8.40
CA GLN A 117 2.28 3.74 9.82
C GLN A 117 2.13 5.01 10.66
N GLU A 118 2.94 6.04 10.40
CA GLU A 118 2.87 7.34 11.10
C GLU A 118 1.51 8.01 10.92
N VAL A 119 0.95 7.98 9.71
CA VAL A 119 -0.38 8.54 9.43
C VAL A 119 -1.46 7.77 10.18
N VAL A 120 -1.42 6.44 10.16
CA VAL A 120 -2.37 5.61 10.92
C VAL A 120 -2.29 5.93 12.41
N GLN A 121 -1.08 5.97 12.97
CA GLN A 121 -0.86 6.31 14.38
C GLN A 121 -1.38 7.72 14.70
N SER A 122 -1.11 8.71 13.84
CA SER A 122 -1.57 10.08 14.04
C SER A 122 -3.10 10.18 14.12
N ILE A 123 -3.81 9.43 13.26
CA ILE A 123 -5.28 9.37 13.25
C ILE A 123 -5.81 8.66 14.50
N GLN A 124 -5.14 7.62 14.99
CA GLN A 124 -5.51 6.95 16.24
C GLN A 124 -5.33 7.87 17.46
N GLU A 125 -4.23 8.62 17.51
CA GLU A 125 -3.91 9.53 18.62
C GLU A 125 -4.77 10.81 18.60
N ASN A 126 -5.14 11.27 17.41
CA ASN A 126 -5.91 12.50 17.20
C ASN A 126 -7.12 12.21 16.29
N PRO A 127 -8.07 11.39 16.75
CA PRO A 127 -9.18 11.00 15.93
C PRO A 127 -10.00 12.24 15.54
N PRO A 128 -10.41 12.37 14.28
CA PRO A 128 -11.31 13.44 13.86
C PRO A 128 -12.59 13.45 14.72
N PRO A 129 -13.21 14.63 14.94
CA PRO A 129 -14.28 14.81 15.93
C PRO A 129 -15.56 14.09 15.49
N PHE A 130 -15.67 12.84 15.90
CA PHE A 130 -16.76 11.93 15.58
C PHE A 130 -17.33 11.32 16.87
N PRO A 131 -18.55 10.75 16.85
CA PRO A 131 -19.24 10.28 18.06
C PRO A 131 -18.53 9.14 18.82
N ARG A 132 -17.39 8.65 18.35
CA ARG A 132 -16.59 7.62 18.99
C ARG A 132 -15.24 8.20 19.39
N ASP A 133 -14.83 7.92 20.61
CA ASP A 133 -13.55 8.37 21.16
C ASP A 133 -12.35 7.56 20.61
N GLU A 134 -12.61 6.46 19.88
CA GLU A 134 -11.59 5.55 19.36
C GLU A 134 -11.96 5.04 17.95
N VAL A 135 -10.93 4.91 17.09
CA VAL A 135 -11.03 4.38 15.72
C VAL A 135 -10.31 3.03 15.68
N ASP A 136 -10.99 1.97 15.21
CA ASP A 136 -10.37 0.66 14.96
C ASP A 136 -9.65 0.71 13.61
N MET A 137 -8.46 1.30 13.60
CA MET A 137 -7.56 1.37 12.45
C MET A 137 -6.20 0.81 12.85
N GLU A 138 -5.57 0.04 11.97
CA GLU A 138 -4.22 -0.49 12.22
C GLU A 138 -3.40 -0.55 10.95
N PHE A 139 -2.10 -0.28 11.08
CA PHE A 139 -1.12 -0.54 10.02
C PHE A 139 -0.56 -1.95 10.20
N ILE A 140 -0.76 -2.81 9.19
CA ILE A 140 -0.24 -4.18 9.19
C ILE A 140 1.11 -4.17 8.48
N ASP A 141 2.18 -4.35 9.24
CA ASP A 141 3.48 -4.66 8.66
C ASP A 141 3.47 -6.10 8.11
N VAL A 142 3.85 -6.25 6.84
CA VAL A 142 3.92 -7.55 6.15
C VAL A 142 5.35 -8.08 6.03
N ASN A 143 6.35 -7.36 6.57
CA ASN A 143 7.76 -7.71 6.45
C ASN A 143 8.10 -9.08 7.03
N ASP A 144 7.43 -9.51 8.11
CA ASP A 144 7.62 -10.83 8.71
C ASP A 144 7.08 -11.97 7.84
N TYR A 145 6.18 -11.66 6.90
CA TYR A 145 5.56 -12.61 5.97
C TYR A 145 6.30 -12.63 4.62
N LEU A 146 6.87 -11.49 4.24
CA LEU A 146 7.55 -11.24 2.98
C LEU A 146 9.05 -11.01 3.22
N THR A 147 9.80 -12.11 3.31
CA THR A 147 11.25 -12.04 3.60
C THR A 147 12.11 -11.62 2.40
N MET A 148 11.52 -11.34 1.24
CA MET A 148 12.25 -10.99 0.01
C MET A 148 11.47 -9.96 -0.82
N GLY A 149 12.01 -8.74 -0.95
CA GLY A 149 11.45 -7.65 -1.74
C GLY A 149 11.97 -7.58 -3.18
N SER A 150 11.59 -6.53 -3.91
CA SER A 150 11.91 -6.26 -5.33
C SER A 150 13.37 -6.21 -5.71
N CYS A 151 14.23 -5.76 -4.79
CA CYS A 151 15.66 -5.66 -5.03
C CYS A 151 16.44 -6.84 -4.45
N SER A 152 15.76 -7.88 -3.93
CA SER A 152 16.41 -9.15 -3.57
C SER A 152 16.83 -9.94 -4.81
N ASN A 153 17.98 -10.60 -4.73
CA ASN A 153 18.50 -11.51 -5.76
C ASN A 153 17.70 -12.83 -5.82
N ALA A 154 17.01 -13.18 -4.74
CA ALA A 154 16.06 -14.28 -4.69
C ALA A 154 14.64 -13.70 -4.75
N LYS A 155 13.91 -14.01 -5.82
CA LYS A 155 12.67 -13.32 -6.22
C LYS A 155 11.46 -14.26 -6.17
N ASP A 156 11.35 -15.08 -5.12
CA ASP A 156 10.28 -16.10 -5.01
C ASP A 156 8.86 -15.53 -4.89
N TYR A 157 8.73 -14.26 -4.47
CA TYR A 157 7.44 -13.61 -4.22
C TYR A 157 7.03 -12.63 -5.34
N LEU A 158 7.84 -12.45 -6.38
CA LEU A 158 7.68 -11.40 -7.39
C LEU A 158 7.49 -11.90 -8.82
N ASP A 159 6.53 -11.33 -9.52
CA ASP A 159 6.06 -11.85 -10.79
C ASP A 159 6.93 -11.41 -11.98
N LEU A 160 8.13 -11.99 -12.10
CA LEU A 160 9.10 -11.65 -13.15
C LEU A 160 8.77 -12.24 -14.54
N TRP A 161 7.56 -12.07 -15.06
CA TRP A 161 7.19 -12.59 -16.41
C TRP A 161 8.11 -12.11 -17.54
N GLY A 162 8.99 -11.13 -17.31
CA GLY A 162 10.04 -10.69 -18.25
C GLY A 162 11.33 -11.51 -18.26
N PHE A 163 11.62 -12.37 -17.27
CA PHE A 163 12.93 -13.05 -17.16
C PHE A 163 13.00 -14.43 -17.81
N GLN A 164 11.86 -14.98 -18.27
CA GLN A 164 11.74 -16.38 -18.69
C GLN A 164 12.34 -16.68 -20.09
N LEU A 165 12.89 -15.68 -20.78
CA LEU A 165 13.45 -15.82 -22.14
C LEU A 165 14.95 -15.54 -22.27
N GLY A 166 15.70 -15.38 -21.17
CA GLY A 166 17.16 -15.25 -21.22
C GLY A 166 17.68 -14.02 -21.96
N LEU A 167 16.81 -13.04 -22.22
CA LEU A 167 17.14 -11.74 -22.79
C LEU A 167 16.54 -10.66 -21.88
N PRO A 168 17.23 -9.53 -21.64
CA PRO A 168 16.73 -8.42 -20.83
C PRO A 168 15.68 -7.65 -21.66
N THR A 169 14.53 -8.28 -21.92
CA THR A 169 13.40 -7.58 -22.49
C THR A 169 12.75 -6.77 -21.38
N VAL A 170 12.63 -5.47 -21.66
CA VAL A 170 12.01 -4.41 -20.86
C VAL A 170 10.98 -4.98 -19.89
N LEU A 171 11.24 -4.79 -18.60
CA LEU A 171 10.48 -5.38 -17.52
C LEU A 171 9.01 -5.04 -17.71
N SER A 172 8.18 -6.08 -17.81
CA SER A 172 6.74 -5.92 -17.77
C SER A 172 6.38 -5.16 -16.49
N VAL A 173 5.38 -4.28 -16.56
CA VAL A 173 4.74 -3.68 -15.36
C VAL A 173 4.32 -4.74 -14.33
N GLY A 174 4.11 -5.99 -14.76
CA GLY A 174 3.88 -7.14 -13.87
C GLY A 174 5.07 -7.53 -12.98
N ALA A 175 6.32 -7.19 -13.33
CA ALA A 175 7.54 -7.51 -12.57
C ALA A 175 7.60 -6.92 -11.15
N TYR A 176 6.64 -6.04 -10.84
CA TYR A 176 6.47 -5.32 -9.61
C TYR A 176 5.12 -5.65 -8.95
N HIS A 177 4.54 -6.79 -9.27
CA HIS A 177 3.37 -7.30 -8.59
C HIS A 177 3.72 -8.60 -7.87
N PRO A 178 3.06 -8.89 -6.73
CA PRO A 178 3.23 -10.18 -6.07
C PRO A 178 2.89 -11.33 -7.03
N THR A 179 3.68 -12.40 -6.96
CA THR A 179 3.26 -13.72 -7.49
C THR A 179 2.04 -14.24 -6.72
N PRO A 180 1.38 -15.31 -7.17
CA PRO A 180 0.41 -16.03 -6.34
C PRO A 180 0.94 -16.35 -4.93
N ARG A 181 2.21 -16.78 -4.80
CA ARG A 181 2.83 -17.05 -3.50
C ARG A 181 3.01 -15.79 -2.66
N GLY A 182 3.30 -14.65 -3.28
CA GLY A 182 3.36 -13.35 -2.60
C GLY A 182 1.98 -12.91 -2.09
N TYR A 183 0.93 -13.11 -2.90
CA TYR A 183 -0.45 -12.88 -2.47
C TYR A 183 -0.88 -13.81 -1.33
N ASP A 184 -0.44 -15.07 -1.33
CA ASP A 184 -0.69 -15.99 -0.22
C ASP A 184 -0.09 -15.46 1.10
N LYS A 185 1.11 -14.86 1.06
CA LYS A 185 1.73 -14.23 2.23
C LYS A 185 1.03 -12.97 2.70
N TYR A 186 0.54 -12.15 1.78
CA TYR A 186 -0.38 -11.05 2.13
C TYR A 186 -1.63 -11.55 2.83
N TYR A 187 -2.19 -12.65 2.32
CA TYR A 187 -3.39 -13.23 2.90
C TYR A 187 -3.13 -13.80 4.29
N GLU A 188 -2.00 -14.47 4.52
CA GLU A 188 -1.54 -14.89 5.85
C GLU A 188 -1.45 -13.68 6.81
N ALA A 189 -0.77 -12.60 6.39
CA ALA A 189 -0.64 -11.39 7.19
C ALA A 189 -2.00 -10.78 7.55
N VAL A 190 -2.94 -10.74 6.60
CA VAL A 190 -4.30 -10.29 6.85
C VAL A 190 -4.98 -11.18 7.88
N LEU A 191 -4.97 -12.50 7.69
CA LEU A 191 -5.66 -13.43 8.58
C LEU A 191 -5.18 -13.32 10.03
N ASP A 192 -3.88 -13.14 10.24
CA ASP A 192 -3.29 -13.03 11.58
C ASP A 192 -3.61 -11.69 12.27
N ASN A 193 -4.05 -10.68 11.53
CA ASN A 193 -4.30 -9.30 12.02
C ASN A 193 -5.78 -8.85 11.89
N LEU A 194 -6.69 -9.75 11.50
CA LEU A 194 -8.12 -9.42 11.37
C LEU A 194 -8.90 -9.45 12.70
N GLY A 195 -8.31 -9.97 13.79
CA GLY A 195 -8.96 -10.06 15.11
C GLY A 195 -9.86 -11.27 15.27
#